data_AF-A0A6P4FN73-F1
#
_entry.id   AF-A0A6P4FN73-F1
#
_cell.length_a   1.000
_cell.length_b   1.000
_cell.length_c   1.000
_cell.angle_alpha   90.00
_cell.angle_beta   90.00
_cell.angle_gamma   90.00
#
_symmetry.space_group_name_H-M   'P 1'
#
loop_
_entity.id
_entity.type
_entity.pdbx_description
1 polymer ?
#
loop_
_entity_poly.entity_id
_entity_poly.type
_entity_poly.pdbx_seq_one_letter_code
_entity_poly.pdbx_strand_id
1 'polypeptide(L)'
;MVQPDDHFRYIHSSSLHERVQIKVGTLEGKKRQPDYEKLLEDPILRFSGLYSEEHPSFQVRLQVFNQGRPYCLPVTSSYKAFGKRWSWNEWVSLPLQFSDLPRSAMLVLTILDCSGAGQTTVIGGTSISVFDKDGMFRQGMYDLRVWLGVEGDGN
;
A
#
# COMPACT_ATOMS: atom_id res chain seq x y z
N MET A 1 -13.05 37.34 25.89
CA MET A 1 -13.20 36.49 24.69
C MET A 1 -11.80 36.22 24.18
N VAL A 2 -11.31 34.98 24.28
CA VAL A 2 -9.99 34.60 23.76
C VAL A 2 -10.12 34.54 22.24
N GLN A 3 -9.43 35.42 21.53
CA GLN A 3 -9.37 35.31 20.07
C GLN A 3 -8.69 33.98 19.72
N PRO A 4 -9.21 33.20 18.76
CA PRO A 4 -8.52 32.01 18.30
C PRO A 4 -7.15 32.44 17.74
N ASP A 5 -6.10 31.80 18.26
CA ASP A 5 -4.72 31.97 17.79
C ASP A 5 -4.65 31.47 16.35
N ASP A 6 -4.69 32.38 15.37
CA ASP A 6 -4.64 32.08 13.93
C ASP A 6 -3.21 31.76 13.45
N HIS A 7 -2.32 31.38 14.39
CA HIS A 7 -0.92 31.10 14.10
C HIS A 7 -0.74 29.66 13.61
N PHE A 8 -0.50 29.52 12.30
CA PHE A 8 -0.16 28.25 11.69
C PHE A 8 1.27 27.83 12.06
N ARG A 9 1.41 26.82 12.92
CA ARG A 9 2.70 26.26 13.35
C ARG A 9 3.13 25.15 12.39
N TYR A 10 4.36 25.22 11.89
CA TYR A 10 4.93 24.22 11.00
C TYR A 10 6.32 23.77 11.45
N ILE A 11 6.73 22.59 11.00
CA ILE A 11 8.06 22.03 11.22
C ILE A 11 8.63 21.68 9.85
N HIS A 12 9.89 22.05 9.61
CA HIS A 12 10.58 21.70 8.36
C HIS A 12 10.88 20.20 8.32
N SER A 13 10.73 19.58 7.15
CA SER A 13 11.03 18.15 6.97
C SER A 13 12.45 17.79 7.40
N SER A 14 13.42 18.66 7.13
CA SER A 14 14.83 18.48 7.53
C SER A 14 15.06 18.44 9.04
N SER A 15 14.11 18.91 9.84
CA SER A 15 14.21 18.91 11.31
C SER A 15 13.61 17.65 11.94
N LEU A 16 12.92 16.80 11.17
CA LEU A 16 12.25 15.60 11.66
C LEU A 16 13.04 14.34 11.29
N HIS A 17 13.67 13.73 12.30
CA HIS A 17 14.56 12.56 12.15
C HIS A 17 13.84 11.22 12.46
N GLU A 18 12.51 11.25 12.42
CA GLU A 18 11.68 10.07 12.69
C GLU A 18 11.47 9.25 11.43
N ARG A 19 11.30 7.94 11.58
CA ARG A 19 10.94 7.07 10.45
C ARG A 19 9.51 7.31 10.00
N VAL A 20 9.29 7.22 8.69
CA VAL A 20 7.95 7.33 8.12
C VAL A 20 7.16 6.06 8.43
N GLN A 21 5.99 6.22 9.05
CA GLN A 21 5.09 5.12 9.37
C GLN A 21 3.78 5.28 8.62
N ILE A 22 3.32 4.21 7.98
CA ILE A 22 2.07 4.17 7.23
C ILE A 22 1.19 3.08 7.83
N LYS A 23 -0.07 3.42 8.11
CA LYS A 23 -1.04 2.44 8.57
C LYS A 23 -1.79 1.85 7.39
N VAL A 24 -1.64 0.55 7.17
CA VAL A 24 -2.45 -0.20 6.22
C VAL A 24 -3.77 -0.56 6.90
N GLY A 25 -4.87 -0.01 6.40
CA GLY A 25 -6.21 -0.19 6.94
C GLY A 25 -6.88 -1.46 6.44
N THR A 26 -7.91 -1.26 5.62
CA THR A 26 -8.75 -2.31 5.05
C THR A 26 -8.68 -2.31 3.53
N LEU A 27 -8.97 -3.45 2.92
CA LEU A 27 -9.22 -3.55 1.48
C LEU A 27 -10.68 -3.94 1.30
N GLU A 28 -11.35 -3.21 0.42
CA GLU A 28 -12.71 -3.51 0.00
C GLU A 28 -12.74 -3.80 -1.50
N GLY A 29 -13.65 -4.69 -1.89
CA GLY A 29 -13.82 -5.06 -3.29
C GLY A 29 -14.34 -6.47 -3.45
N LYS A 30 -14.78 -6.77 -4.66
CA LYS A 30 -15.13 -8.14 -5.03
C LYS A 30 -13.97 -8.73 -5.80
N LYS A 31 -13.61 -9.94 -5.39
CA LYS A 31 -12.75 -10.82 -6.17
C LYS A 31 -13.35 -10.99 -7.57
N ARG A 32 -12.56 -10.73 -8.61
CA ARG A 32 -12.95 -11.09 -9.98
C ARG A 32 -12.86 -12.62 -10.09
N GLN A 33 -13.91 -13.24 -10.62
CA GLN A 33 -13.88 -14.68 -10.88
C GLN A 33 -12.69 -15.02 -11.80
N PRO A 34 -12.12 -16.23 -11.66
CA PRO A 34 -10.99 -16.66 -12.47
C PRO A 34 -11.37 -16.59 -13.93
N ASP A 35 -10.43 -16.17 -14.78
CA ASP A 35 -10.60 -16.39 -16.20
C ASP A 35 -10.53 -17.90 -16.46
N TYR A 36 -11.55 -18.45 -17.11
CA TYR A 36 -11.66 -19.91 -17.30
C TYR A 36 -10.49 -20.44 -18.11
N GLU A 37 -9.99 -19.63 -19.06
CA GLU A 37 -8.80 -19.91 -19.86
C GLU A 37 -7.56 -20.16 -18.97
N LYS A 38 -7.35 -19.33 -17.94
CA LYS A 38 -6.22 -19.49 -17.02
C LYS A 38 -6.31 -20.76 -16.17
N LEU A 39 -7.53 -21.19 -15.82
CA LEU A 39 -7.75 -22.45 -15.11
C LEU A 39 -7.57 -23.68 -16.02
N LEU A 40 -7.75 -23.53 -17.33
CA LEU A 40 -7.44 -24.58 -18.30
C LEU A 40 -5.92 -24.72 -18.51
N GLU A 41 -5.20 -23.59 -18.54
CA GLU A 41 -3.74 -23.55 -18.67
C GLU A 41 -3.04 -24.13 -17.43
N ASP A 42 -3.50 -23.79 -16.23
CA ASP A 42 -2.99 -24.37 -14.98
C ASP A 42 -4.14 -24.86 -14.07
N PRO A 43 -4.46 -26.17 -14.14
CA PRO A 43 -5.50 -26.77 -13.32
C PRO A 43 -5.23 -26.71 -11.81
N ILE A 44 -3.96 -26.54 -11.40
CA ILE A 44 -3.57 -26.48 -9.98
C ILE A 44 -4.05 -25.18 -9.35
N LEU A 45 -4.21 -24.12 -10.14
CA LEU A 45 -4.76 -22.85 -9.70
C LEU A 45 -6.11 -23.04 -8.98
N ARG A 46 -6.99 -23.94 -9.43
CA ARG A 46 -8.28 -24.22 -8.76
C ARG A 46 -8.17 -24.50 -7.26
N PHE A 47 -7.04 -25.02 -6.80
CA PHE A 47 -6.80 -25.37 -5.39
C PHE A 47 -6.09 -24.26 -4.60
N SER A 48 -5.58 -23.22 -5.24
CA SER A 48 -4.98 -22.08 -4.55
C SER A 48 -6.03 -21.30 -3.76
N GLY A 49 -5.62 -20.67 -2.65
CA GLY A 49 -6.48 -19.81 -1.83
C GLY A 49 -7.12 -18.68 -2.64
N LEU A 50 -6.44 -18.19 -3.69
CA LEU A 50 -7.01 -17.28 -4.67
C LEU A 50 -8.26 -17.79 -5.36
N TYR A 51 -8.56 -19.07 -5.34
CA TYR A 51 -9.67 -19.64 -6.10
C TYR A 51 -10.61 -20.47 -5.21
N SER A 52 -10.13 -21.01 -4.10
CA SER A 52 -10.93 -21.75 -3.11
C SER A 52 -11.47 -20.89 -1.97
N GLU A 53 -10.76 -19.85 -1.54
CA GLU A 53 -11.14 -19.04 -0.37
C GLU A 53 -12.01 -17.83 -0.77
N GLU A 54 -13.02 -17.52 0.06
CA GLU A 54 -13.78 -16.27 -0.05
C GLU A 54 -12.90 -15.05 0.21
N HIS A 55 -11.94 -15.18 1.14
CA HIS A 55 -11.00 -14.13 1.51
C HIS A 55 -9.55 -14.67 1.49
N PRO A 56 -8.90 -14.65 0.33
CA PRO A 56 -7.52 -15.11 0.22
C PRO A 56 -6.57 -14.29 1.10
N SER A 57 -5.48 -14.92 1.52
CA SER A 57 -4.45 -14.29 2.32
C SER A 57 -3.58 -13.36 1.48
N PHE A 58 -3.77 -12.05 1.68
CA PHE A 58 -3.03 -11.00 0.97
C PHE A 58 -1.98 -10.33 1.85
N GLN A 59 -0.93 -9.85 1.19
CA GLN A 59 0.06 -8.93 1.76
C GLN A 59 0.07 -7.62 0.99
N VAL A 60 0.41 -6.53 1.66
CA VAL A 60 0.61 -5.24 1.03
C VAL A 60 2.09 -4.91 1.08
N ARG A 61 2.70 -4.71 -0.09
CA ARG A 61 4.07 -4.21 -0.23
C ARG A 61 4.03 -2.70 -0.42
N LEU A 62 4.73 -1.98 0.43
CA LEU A 62 4.85 -0.53 0.42
C LEU A 62 6.26 -0.15 -0.04
N GLN A 63 6.35 0.83 -0.93
CA GLN A 63 7.62 1.35 -1.39
C GLN A 63 7.50 2.83 -1.73
N VAL A 64 8.52 3.63 -1.45
CA VAL A 64 8.57 5.03 -1.88
C VAL A 64 9.25 5.12 -3.22
N PHE A 65 8.62 5.83 -4.15
CA PHE A 65 9.14 6.19 -5.45
C PHE A 65 9.42 7.68 -5.49
N ASN A 66 10.37 8.08 -6.33
CA ASN A 66 10.63 9.46 -6.67
C ASN A 66 10.86 9.56 -8.18
N GLN A 67 10.02 10.34 -8.87
CA GLN A 67 10.09 10.50 -10.33
C GLN A 67 10.13 9.16 -11.09
N GLY A 68 9.24 8.23 -10.72
CA GLY A 68 9.12 6.91 -11.35
C GLY A 68 10.24 5.92 -11.02
N ARG A 69 11.15 6.25 -10.10
CA ARG A 69 12.23 5.35 -9.65
C ARG A 69 12.05 4.95 -8.19
N PRO A 70 12.32 3.70 -7.81
CA PRO A 70 12.38 3.29 -6.42
C PRO A 70 13.37 4.15 -5.63
N TYR A 71 12.89 4.78 -4.55
CA TYR A 71 13.70 5.61 -3.67
C TYR A 71 14.25 4.83 -2.47
N CYS A 72 13.48 3.84 -1.99
CA CYS A 72 13.88 2.98 -0.87
C CYS A 72 13.59 1.51 -1.16
N LEU A 73 14.10 0.63 -0.30
CA LEU A 73 13.73 -0.79 -0.32
C LEU A 73 12.23 -0.96 0.00
N PRO A 74 11.56 -1.93 -0.63
CA PRO A 74 10.16 -2.23 -0.32
C PRO A 74 10.03 -2.88 1.06
N VAL A 75 8.92 -2.62 1.74
CA VAL A 75 8.54 -3.25 3.00
C VAL A 75 7.18 -3.88 2.85
N THR A 76 7.03 -5.12 3.28
CA THR A 76 5.77 -5.85 3.20
C THR A 76 5.09 -5.87 4.56
N SER A 77 3.76 -5.75 4.57
CA SER A 77 2.94 -5.96 5.77
C SER A 77 3.07 -7.40 6.28
N SER A 78 2.69 -7.61 7.52
CA SER A 78 2.60 -8.96 8.09
C SER A 78 1.61 -9.83 7.31
N TYR A 79 1.91 -11.12 7.22
CA TYR A 79 0.95 -12.12 6.73
C TYR A 79 -0.24 -12.22 7.69
N LYS A 80 -1.47 -12.24 7.16
CA LYS A 80 -2.68 -12.51 7.93
C LYS A 80 -3.63 -13.38 7.12
N ALA A 81 -4.19 -14.39 7.78
CA ALA A 81 -5.32 -15.14 7.25
C ALA A 81 -6.60 -14.33 7.52
N PHE A 82 -7.41 -14.07 6.48
CA PHE A 82 -8.60 -13.25 6.58
C PHE A 82 -9.86 -14.11 6.63
N GLY A 83 -10.76 -13.84 7.58
CA GLY A 83 -12.00 -14.60 7.72
C GLY A 83 -13.21 -13.95 7.03
N LYS A 84 -13.47 -12.66 7.32
CA LYS A 84 -14.69 -11.95 6.89
C LYS A 84 -14.44 -10.69 6.06
N ARG A 85 -13.25 -10.10 6.21
CA ARG A 85 -12.82 -8.87 5.53
C ARG A 85 -11.31 -8.79 5.52
N TRP A 86 -10.76 -8.13 4.51
CA TRP A 86 -9.34 -7.80 4.48
C TRP A 86 -9.08 -6.57 5.35
N SER A 87 -8.54 -6.80 6.55
CA SER A 87 -8.26 -5.76 7.53
C SER A 87 -6.90 -6.01 8.15
N TRP A 88 -5.87 -5.32 7.67
CA TRP A 88 -4.53 -5.37 8.28
C TRP A 88 -4.52 -4.59 9.58
N ASN A 89 -5.00 -3.34 9.56
CA ASN A 89 -4.96 -2.41 10.70
C ASN A 89 -3.56 -2.37 11.35
N GLU A 90 -2.53 -2.29 10.51
CA GLU A 90 -1.13 -2.49 10.87
C GLU A 90 -0.31 -1.26 10.51
N TRP A 91 0.55 -0.81 11.45
CA TRP A 91 1.55 0.22 11.18
C TRP A 91 2.79 -0.43 10.57
N VAL A 92 3.14 0.00 9.35
CA VAL A 92 4.35 -0.41 8.64
C VAL A 92 5.34 0.75 8.69
N SER A 93 6.55 0.49 9.18
CA SER A 93 7.63 1.48 9.22
C SER A 93 8.52 1.34 8.00
N LEU A 94 8.67 2.42 7.23
CA LEU A 94 9.54 2.47 6.06
C LEU A 94 11.01 2.64 6.47
N PRO A 95 11.97 2.18 5.64
CA PRO A 95 13.40 2.20 5.96
C PRO A 95 14.04 3.55 5.59
N LEU A 96 13.37 4.66 5.92
CA LEU A 96 13.83 6.02 5.63
C LEU A 96 13.31 7.01 6.68
N GLN A 97 14.09 8.06 6.93
CA GLN A 97 13.66 9.15 7.81
C GLN A 97 12.78 10.12 7.05
N PHE A 98 11.94 10.86 7.78
CA PHE A 98 11.11 11.89 7.21
C PHE A 98 11.93 13.00 6.54
N SER A 99 13.07 13.36 7.12
CA SER A 99 14.03 14.31 6.55
C SER A 99 14.61 13.89 5.20
N ASP A 100 14.61 12.59 4.89
CA ASP A 100 15.12 12.05 3.63
C ASP A 100 14.06 12.05 2.52
N LEU A 101 12.79 12.39 2.81
CA LEU A 101 11.72 12.33 1.83
C LEU A 101 11.80 13.50 0.83
N PRO A 102 11.93 13.24 -0.48
CA PRO A 102 11.86 14.30 -1.49
C PRO A 102 10.43 14.82 -1.63
N ARG A 103 10.30 16.08 -2.06
CA ARG A 103 8.99 16.74 -2.27
C ARG A 103 8.07 16.00 -3.26
N SER A 104 8.66 15.32 -4.24
CA SER A 104 8.00 14.50 -5.26
C SER A 104 7.88 13.02 -4.88
N ALA A 105 8.06 12.67 -3.61
CA ALA A 105 7.88 11.30 -3.13
C ALA A 105 6.45 10.80 -3.36
N MET A 106 6.35 9.62 -3.93
CA MET A 106 5.11 8.87 -4.14
C MET A 106 5.17 7.60 -3.28
N LEU A 107 4.18 7.41 -2.41
CA LEU A 107 3.97 6.14 -1.74
C LEU A 107 3.25 5.21 -2.70
N VAL A 108 3.87 4.06 -2.95
CA VAL A 108 3.35 3.02 -3.82
C VAL A 108 2.97 1.82 -2.97
N LEU A 109 1.73 1.35 -3.12
CA LEU A 109 1.23 0.14 -2.48
C LEU A 109 0.91 -0.89 -3.56
N THR A 110 1.42 -2.11 -3.39
CA THR A 110 1.12 -3.26 -4.23
C THR A 110 0.52 -4.35 -3.38
N ILE A 111 -0.66 -4.83 -3.78
CA ILE A 111 -1.34 -5.96 -3.14
C ILE A 111 -0.84 -7.24 -3.79
N LEU A 112 -0.31 -8.12 -2.96
CA LEU A 112 0.25 -9.40 -3.35
C LEU A 112 -0.62 -10.51 -2.80
N ASP A 113 -0.88 -11.50 -3.62
CA ASP A 113 -1.42 -12.77 -3.17
C ASP A 113 -0.33 -13.72 -2.72
N CYS A 114 -0.56 -14.40 -1.60
CA CYS A 114 0.36 -15.32 -0.95
C CYS A 114 -0.13 -16.77 -0.99
N SER A 115 -1.09 -17.11 -1.87
CA SER A 115 -1.76 -18.41 -1.83
C SER A 115 -0.98 -19.58 -2.44
N GLY A 116 0.17 -19.31 -3.08
CA GLY A 116 1.04 -20.32 -3.70
C GLY A 116 2.24 -20.74 -2.85
N ALA A 117 2.87 -21.88 -3.20
CA ALA A 117 4.08 -22.42 -2.58
C ALA A 117 5.32 -21.54 -2.86
N GLY A 118 5.39 -20.36 -2.23
CA GLY A 118 6.48 -19.39 -2.37
C GLY A 118 6.34 -18.43 -3.56
N GLN A 119 5.26 -18.51 -4.34
CA GLN A 119 4.98 -17.58 -5.43
C GLN A 119 4.04 -16.48 -4.93
N THR A 120 4.42 -15.23 -5.15
CA THR A 120 3.57 -14.06 -4.91
C THR A 120 3.10 -13.47 -6.23
N THR A 121 1.78 -13.30 -6.38
CA THR A 121 1.20 -12.72 -7.59
C THR A 121 0.68 -11.32 -7.30
N VAL A 122 0.95 -10.38 -8.21
CA VAL A 122 0.41 -9.02 -8.11
C VAL A 122 -1.09 -9.04 -8.40
N ILE A 123 -1.87 -8.62 -7.42
CA ILE A 123 -3.33 -8.47 -7.53
C ILE A 123 -3.69 -7.08 -8.02
N GLY A 124 -2.96 -6.08 -7.56
CA GLY A 124 -3.12 -4.72 -8.03
C GLY A 124 -2.27 -3.72 -7.26
N GLY A 125 -2.22 -2.52 -7.80
CA GLY A 125 -1.35 -1.46 -7.34
C GLY A 125 -2.10 -0.15 -7.18
N THR A 126 -1.57 0.72 -6.33
CA THR A 126 -2.02 2.10 -6.19
C THR A 126 -0.86 2.98 -5.74
N SER A 127 -0.94 4.27 -6.05
CA SER A 127 0.07 5.27 -5.74
C SER A 127 -0.61 6.51 -5.15
N ILE A 128 0.08 7.19 -4.23
CA ILE A 128 -0.36 8.49 -3.67
C ILE A 128 0.86 9.36 -3.37
N SER A 129 0.76 10.66 -3.63
CA SER A 129 1.82 11.61 -3.26
C SER A 129 1.94 11.74 -1.74
N VAL A 130 3.15 11.66 -1.21
CA VAL A 130 3.39 11.76 0.24
C VAL A 130 3.11 13.18 0.76
N PHE A 131 3.41 14.17 -0.07
CA PHE A 131 3.13 15.58 0.18
C PHE A 131 1.98 16.05 -0.72
N ASP A 132 1.18 17.01 -0.24
CA ASP A 132 0.12 17.64 -1.02
C ASP A 132 0.68 18.62 -2.07
N LYS A 133 -0.10 19.59 -2.54
CA LYS A 133 0.37 20.62 -3.49
C LYS A 133 1.14 21.76 -2.80
N ASP A 134 0.87 21.99 -1.52
CA ASP A 134 1.42 23.08 -0.72
C ASP A 134 2.72 22.66 0.00
N GLY A 135 3.07 21.37 -0.06
CA GLY A 135 4.29 20.82 0.52
C GLY A 135 4.11 20.31 1.95
N MET A 136 2.86 20.22 2.41
CA MET A 136 2.54 19.61 3.68
C MET A 136 2.46 18.10 3.52
N PHE A 137 2.94 17.38 4.53
CA PHE A 137 2.82 15.94 4.57
C PHE A 137 1.36 15.54 4.74
N ARG A 138 0.89 14.59 3.93
CA ARG A 138 -0.47 14.09 4.01
C ARG A 138 -0.69 13.34 5.32
N GLN A 139 -1.63 13.82 6.13
CA GLN A 139 -2.00 13.22 7.41
C GLN A 139 -3.47 12.82 7.40
N GLY A 140 -3.78 11.70 8.06
CA GLY A 140 -5.14 11.18 8.16
C GLY A 140 -5.35 9.91 7.33
N MET A 141 -6.63 9.63 7.05
CA MET A 141 -7.07 8.42 6.36
C MET A 141 -7.39 8.74 4.91
N TYR A 142 -6.90 7.91 3.98
CA TYR A 142 -7.12 8.07 2.55
C TYR A 142 -7.62 6.75 1.97
N ASP A 143 -8.76 6.81 1.27
CA ASP A 143 -9.29 5.70 0.49
C ASP A 143 -8.72 5.77 -0.92
N LEU A 144 -7.97 4.74 -1.31
CA LEU A 144 -7.28 4.67 -2.59
C LEU A 144 -7.91 3.62 -3.48
N ARG A 145 -8.14 3.98 -4.75
CA ARG A 145 -8.56 3.01 -5.76
C ARG A 145 -7.36 2.14 -6.16
N VAL A 146 -7.58 0.84 -6.16
CA VAL A 146 -6.61 -0.15 -6.62
C VAL A 146 -6.85 -0.47 -8.10
N TRP A 147 -5.77 -0.50 -8.88
CA TRP A 147 -5.77 -0.92 -10.27
C TRP A 147 -5.41 -2.41 -10.35
N LEU A 148 -6.36 -3.22 -10.79
CA LEU A 148 -6.20 -4.68 -10.83
C LEU A 148 -5.18 -5.11 -11.89
N GLY A 149 -4.34 -6.09 -11.55
CA GLY A 149 -3.35 -6.70 -12.46
C GLY A 149 -2.17 -5.80 -12.81
N VAL A 150 -2.06 -4.62 -12.19
CA VAL A 150 -0.99 -3.65 -12.43
C VAL A 150 -0.19 -3.50 -11.15
N GLU A 151 1.14 -3.62 -11.23
CA GLU A 151 2.03 -3.28 -10.13
C GLU A 151 2.08 -1.77 -9.96
N GLY A 152 2.13 -1.28 -8.73
CA GLY A 152 2.24 0.16 -8.51
C GLY A 152 3.59 0.68 -9.02
N ASP A 153 3.57 1.77 -9.79
CA ASP A 153 4.74 2.34 -10.46
C ASP A 153 5.08 3.77 -10.02
N GLY A 154 4.23 4.36 -9.17
CA GLY A 154 4.41 5.72 -8.67
C GLY A 154 4.02 6.81 -9.66
N ASN A 155 3.22 6.49 -10.69
CA ASN A 155 2.66 7.43 -11.65
C ASN A 155 1.12 7.49 -11.56
#